data_AF-A0A6L6DZQ9-F1
#
_entry.id   AF-A0A6L6DZQ9-F1
#
_cell.length_a   1.000
_cell.length_b   1.000
_cell.length_c   1.000
_cell.angle_alpha   90.00
_cell.angle_beta   90.00
_cell.angle_gamma   90.00
#
_symmetry.space_group_name_H-M   'P 1'
#
loop_
_entity.id
_entity.type
_entity.pdbx_description
1 polymer ?
#
loop_
_entity_poly.entity_id
_entity_poly.type
_entity_poly.pdbx_seq_one_letter_code
_entity_poly.pdbx_strand_id
1 'polypeptide(L)'
;MKPFPQRQSLKFLPKPKAPVSMDAGISQGTEIVGSVVVFLGIGFGIDKWLGTTPVFMICLVLFAVVAQFVKMYYVYNSAMRHLEEKRAKDGRGVQS
;
A
#
# COMPACT_ATOMS: atom_id res chain seq x y z
N MET A 1 -36.97 -31.24 34.70
CA MET A 1 -36.70 -29.98 33.96
C MET A 1 -35.27 -30.06 33.44
N LYS A 2 -35.06 -30.05 32.11
CA LYS A 2 -33.72 -30.07 31.52
C LYS A 2 -33.24 -28.60 31.38
N PRO A 3 -32.01 -28.25 31.80
CA PRO A 3 -31.51 -26.89 31.60
C PRO A 3 -31.31 -26.63 30.11
N PHE A 4 -31.73 -25.45 29.65
CA PHE A 4 -31.50 -25.00 28.28
C PHE A 4 -29.99 -24.92 27.99
N PRO A 5 -29.51 -25.38 26.81
CA PRO A 5 -28.10 -25.26 26.44
C PRO A 5 -27.72 -23.78 26.32
N GLN A 6 -26.69 -23.39 27.07
CA GLN A 6 -26.08 -22.06 27.06
C GLN A 6 -25.80 -21.63 25.61
N ARG A 7 -26.37 -20.48 25.21
CA ARG A 7 -26.10 -19.86 23.92
C ARG A 7 -24.59 -19.68 23.78
N GLN A 8 -23.97 -20.46 22.90
CA GLN A 8 -22.59 -20.24 22.49
C GLN A 8 -22.50 -18.81 21.97
N SER A 9 -21.90 -17.97 22.81
CA SER A 9 -21.73 -16.55 22.57
C SER A 9 -21.17 -16.34 21.17
N LEU A 10 -21.73 -15.36 20.47
CA LEU A 10 -21.45 -14.89 19.10
C LEU A 10 -19.97 -14.50 18.88
N LYS A 11 -19.04 -15.44 19.11
CA LYS A 11 -17.58 -15.31 18.95
C LYS A 11 -17.13 -15.35 17.50
N PHE A 12 -18.07 -15.42 16.56
CA PHE A 12 -17.84 -15.47 15.13
C PHE A 12 -18.07 -14.13 14.42
N LEU A 13 -18.43 -13.06 15.15
CA LEU A 13 -18.55 -11.76 14.51
C LEU A 13 -17.15 -11.25 14.14
N PRO A 14 -16.85 -11.03 12.84
CA PRO A 14 -15.61 -10.41 12.45
C PRO A 14 -15.56 -9.04 13.12
N LYS A 15 -14.55 -8.83 13.98
CA LYS A 15 -14.28 -7.52 14.56
C LYS A 15 -14.15 -6.54 13.38
N PRO A 16 -14.93 -5.46 13.32
CA PRO A 16 -14.86 -4.52 12.22
C PRO A 16 -13.40 -4.06 12.06
N LYS A 17 -12.84 -4.22 10.86
CA LYS A 17 -11.51 -3.71 10.54
C LYS A 17 -11.49 -2.23 10.89
N ALA A 18 -10.49 -1.82 11.66
CA ALA A 18 -10.32 -0.42 12.05
C ALA A 18 -10.40 0.49 10.81
N PRO A 19 -11.03 1.67 10.93
CA PRO A 19 -11.13 2.61 9.82
C PRO A 19 -9.71 2.94 9.32
N VAL A 20 -9.53 2.94 8.00
CA VAL A 20 -8.28 3.38 7.37
C VAL A 20 -8.01 4.80 7.85
N SER A 21 -6.87 5.01 8.52
CA SER A 21 -6.52 6.33 9.04
C SER A 21 -6.33 7.29 7.87
N MET A 22 -6.95 8.47 7.97
CA MET A 22 -6.86 9.51 6.93
C MET A 22 -5.41 9.91 6.64
N ASP A 23 -4.54 9.89 7.66
CA ASP A 23 -3.12 10.17 7.54
C ASP A 23 -2.40 9.25 6.54
N ALA A 24 -2.80 7.97 6.47
CA ALA A 24 -2.22 7.01 5.53
C ALA A 24 -2.58 7.36 4.08
N GLY A 25 -3.83 7.78 3.84
CA GLY A 25 -4.29 8.22 2.52
C GLY A 25 -3.58 9.49 2.05
N ILE A 26 -3.41 10.46 2.95
CA ILE A 26 -2.71 11.72 2.63
C ILE A 26 -1.23 11.46 2.35
N SER A 27 -0.55 10.71 3.21
CA SER A 27 0.88 10.38 3.02
C SER A 27 1.13 9.72 1.66
N GLN A 28 0.26 8.80 1.26
CA GLN A 28 0.40 8.11 -0.01
C GLN A 28 0.08 9.02 -1.20
N GLY A 29 -0.93 9.90 -1.08
CA GLY A 29 -1.24 10.89 -2.11
C GLY A 29 -0.09 11.88 -2.35
N THR A 30 0.53 12.39 -1.28
CA THR A 30 1.67 13.30 -1.36
C THR A 30 2.88 12.65 -2.04
N GLU A 31 3.14 11.37 -1.78
CA GLU A 31 4.23 10.64 -2.43
C GLU A 31 4.00 10.52 -3.94
N ILE A 32 2.78 10.18 -4.36
CA ILE A 32 2.43 10.07 -5.78
C ILE A 32 2.58 11.43 -6.47
N VAL A 33 2.01 12.49 -5.90
CA VAL A 33 2.12 13.85 -6.46
C VAL A 33 3.57 14.29 -6.53
N GLY A 34 4.36 14.05 -5.48
CA GLY A 34 5.79 14.38 -5.45
C GLY A 34 6.56 13.69 -6.56
N SER A 35 6.34 12.38 -6.76
CA SER A 35 6.97 11.64 -7.85
C SER A 35 6.58 12.20 -9.23
N VAL A 36 5.30 12.48 -9.47
CA VAL A 36 4.80 13.02 -10.75
C VAL A 36 5.42 14.38 -11.05
N VAL A 37 5.48 15.29 -10.08
CA VAL A 37 6.08 16.62 -10.25
C VAL A 37 7.57 16.51 -10.61
N VAL A 38 8.31 15.60 -9.96
CA VAL A 38 9.74 15.38 -10.27
C VAL A 38 9.93 14.89 -11.71
N PHE A 39 9.21 13.85 -12.13
CA PHE A 39 9.35 13.30 -13.48
C PHE A 39 8.89 14.26 -14.57
N LEU A 40 7.82 15.03 -14.33
CA LEU A 40 7.38 16.08 -15.24
C LEU A 40 8.40 17.22 -15.34
N GLY A 41 8.97 17.67 -14.22
CA GLY A 41 9.99 18.72 -14.20
C GLY A 41 11.24 18.33 -14.98
N ILE A 42 11.73 17.09 -14.76
CA ILE A 42 12.88 16.54 -15.50
C ILE A 42 12.54 16.41 -16.99
N GLY A 43 11.39 15.83 -17.34
CA GLY A 43 11.00 15.64 -18.75
C GLY A 43 10.83 16.95 -19.49
N PHE A 44 10.22 17.95 -18.85
CA PHE A 44 10.06 19.27 -19.44
C PHE A 44 11.41 19.97 -19.67
N GLY A 45 12.35 19.85 -18.73
CA GLY A 45 13.71 20.41 -18.89
C GLY A 45 14.46 19.79 -20.07
N ILE A 46 14.37 18.46 -20.22
CA ILE A 46 15.00 17.71 -21.31
C ILE A 46 14.35 18.07 -22.65
N ASP A 47 13.02 18.04 -22.75
CA ASP A 47 12.29 18.40 -23.97
C ASP A 47 12.59 19.84 -24.40
N LYS A 48 12.71 20.78 -23.45
CA LYS A 48 13.09 22.18 -23.73
C LYS A 48 14.53 22.35 -24.21
N TRP A 49 15.45 21.51 -23.75
CA TRP A 49 16.87 21.61 -24.12
C TRP A 49 17.15 20.96 -25.48
N LEU A 50 16.47 19.85 -25.79
CA LEU A 50 16.61 19.16 -27.08
C LEU A 50 15.67 19.67 -28.18
N GLY A 51 14.72 20.55 -27.85
CA GLY A 51 13.75 21.10 -28.81
C GLY A 51 12.78 20.04 -29.36
N THR A 52 12.73 18.85 -28.75
CA THR A 52 11.81 17.78 -29.12
C THR A 52 10.40 18.10 -28.65
N THR A 53 9.40 17.72 -29.45
CA THR A 53 7.99 17.59 -29.00
C THR A 53 7.94 16.66 -27.77
N PRO A 54 6.84 16.59 -26.97
CA PRO A 54 6.87 16.15 -25.56
C PRO A 54 7.06 14.63 -25.37
N VAL A 55 8.07 14.06 -26.01
CA VAL A 55 8.40 12.65 -26.08
C VAL A 55 9.10 12.24 -24.80
N PHE A 56 10.05 13.05 -24.29
CA PHE A 56 10.72 12.71 -23.03
C PHE A 56 9.77 12.82 -21.84
N MET A 57 8.88 13.81 -21.80
CA MET A 57 7.80 13.86 -20.81
C MET A 57 6.95 12.58 -20.83
N ILE A 58 6.52 12.12 -22.00
CA ILE A 58 5.71 10.88 -22.11
C ILE A 58 6.51 9.66 -21.65
N CYS A 59 7.76 9.51 -22.10
CA CYS A 59 8.61 8.39 -21.71
C CYS A 59 8.88 8.36 -20.19
N LEU A 60 9.15 9.52 -19.59
CA LEU A 60 9.41 9.62 -18.15
C LEU A 60 8.15 9.40 -17.30
N VAL A 61 6.98 9.83 -17.77
CA VAL A 61 5.72 9.51 -17.10
C VAL A 61 5.44 8.02 -17.16
N LEU A 62 5.63 7.37 -18.31
CA LEU A 62 5.51 5.91 -18.42
C LEU A 62 6.49 5.20 -17.49
N PHE A 63 7.75 5.66 -17.43
CA PHE A 63 8.75 5.13 -16.51
C PHE A 63 8.34 5.29 -15.05
N ALA A 64 7.80 6.45 -14.66
CA ALA A 64 7.30 6.71 -13.30
C ALA A 64 6.16 5.76 -12.92
N VAL A 65 5.23 5.51 -13.86
CA VAL A 65 4.14 4.55 -13.67
C VAL A 65 4.70 3.14 -13.43
N VAL A 66 5.64 2.68 -14.27
CA VAL A 66 6.29 1.38 -14.09
C VAL A 66 7.03 1.31 -12.75
N ALA A 67 7.77 2.35 -12.36
CA ALA A 67 8.46 2.40 -11.08
C ALA A 67 7.49 2.27 -9.90
N GLN A 68 6.32 2.91 -9.98
CA GLN A 68 5.27 2.80 -8.97
C GLN A 68 4.74 1.36 -8.84
N PHE A 69 4.51 0.69 -9.97
CA PHE A 69 4.11 -0.73 -9.99
C PHE A 69 5.18 -1.65 -9.40
N VAL A 70 6.45 -1.42 -9.75
CA VAL A 70 7.59 -2.17 -9.19
C VAL A 70 7.65 -1.97 -7.68
N LYS A 71 7.56 -0.73 -7.19
CA LYS A 71 7.52 -0.43 -5.77
C LYS A 71 6.37 -1.16 -5.07
N MET A 72 5.17 -1.14 -5.65
CA MET A 72 4.01 -1.86 -5.10
C MET A 72 4.29 -3.36 -4.97
N TYR A 73 4.91 -3.98 -5.98
CA TYR A 73 5.28 -5.39 -5.95
C TYR A 73 6.26 -5.70 -4.79
N TYR A 74 7.30 -4.89 -4.62
CA TYR A 74 8.28 -5.06 -3.52
C TYR A 74 7.69 -4.80 -2.14
N VAL A 75 6.89 -3.74 -1.99
CA VAL A 75 6.22 -3.39 -0.72
C VAL A 75 5.22 -4.49 -0.33
N TYR A 76 4.48 -5.04 -1.28
CA TYR A 76 3.55 -6.13 -1.01
C TYR A 76 4.27 -7.39 -0.51
N ASN A 77 5.37 -7.77 -1.18
CA ASN A 77 6.11 -8.97 -0.81
C ASN A 77 6.80 -8.84 0.57
N SER A 78 7.31 -7.66 0.90
CA SER A 78 7.90 -7.38 2.22
C SER A 78 6.86 -7.29 3.34
N ALA A 79 5.67 -6.76 3.07
CA ALA A 79 4.58 -6.67 4.04
C ALA A 79 4.04 -8.05 4.47
N MET A 80 3.97 -9.01 3.54
CA MET A 80 3.52 -10.37 3.85
C MET A 80 4.44 -11.06 4.86
N ARG A 81 5.76 -10.90 4.72
CA ARG A 81 6.74 -11.52 5.62
C ARG A 81 6.60 -11.03 7.06
N HIS A 82 6.31 -9.74 7.26
CA HIS A 82 6.08 -9.18 8.58
C HIS A 82 4.74 -9.60 9.22
N LEU A 83 3.71 -9.85 8.41
CA LEU A 83 2.43 -10.35 8.91
C LEU A 83 2.52 -11.82 9.30
N GLU A 84 3.28 -12.63 8.57
CA GLU A 84 3.55 -14.03 8.90
C GLU A 84 4.36 -14.15 10.20
N GLU A 85 5.38 -13.31 10.40
CA GLU A 85 6.16 -13.28 11.64
C GLU A 85 5.32 -12.86 12.86
N LYS A 86 4.43 -11.87 12.69
CA LYS A 86 3.50 -11.47 13.77
C LYS A 86 2.53 -12.59 14.10
N ARG A 87 1.99 -13.28 13.08
CA ARG A 87 1.06 -14.40 13.26
C ARG A 87 1.74 -15.62 13.90
N ALA A 88 3.00 -15.89 13.55
CA ALA A 88 3.81 -16.95 14.15
C ALA A 88 4.24 -16.65 15.60
N LYS A 89 4.29 -15.38 16.01
CA LYS A 89 4.52 -14.98 17.41
C LYS A 89 3.22 -15.02 18.22
N ASP A 90 2.11 -14.48 17.69
CA ASP A 90 0.80 -14.52 18.37
C ASP A 90 0.27 -15.96 18.54
N GLY A 91 0.42 -16.82 17.53
CA GLY A 91 0.00 -18.22 17.61
C GLY A 91 0.75 -19.05 18.67
N ARG A 92 1.97 -18.63 19.05
CA ARG A 92 2.76 -19.27 20.11
C ARG A 92 2.45 -18.75 21.51
N GLY A 93 1.89 -17.55 21.64
CA GLY A 93 1.48 -16.97 22.93
C GLY A 93 0.14 -17.46 23.46
N VAL A 94 -0.65 -18.17 22.65
CA VAL A 94 -1.96 -18.73 23.05
C VAL A 94 -1.82 -20.10 23.73
N GLN A 95 -0.63 -20.70 23.76
CA GLN A 95 -0.38 -22.06 24.25
C GLN A 95 0.47 -22.13 25.54
N SER A 96 0.69 -21.01 26.24
CA SER A 96 1.35 -20.97 27.56
C SER A 96 0.48 -20.33 28.62
#